data_AF-A0A9E1MUQ4-F1
#
_entry.id   AF-A0A9E1MUQ4-F1
#
_cell.length_a   1.000
_cell.length_b   1.000
_cell.length_c   1.000
_cell.angle_alpha   90.00
_cell.angle_beta   90.00
_cell.angle_gamma   90.00
#
_symmetry.space_group_name_H-M   'P 1'
#
loop_
_entity.id
_entity.type
_entity.pdbx_description
1 polymer ?
#
loop_
_entity_poly.entity_id
_entity_poly.type
_entity_poly.pdbx_seq_one_letter_code
_entity_poly.pdbx_strand_id
1 'polypeptide(L)'
;MKKIWIFIATSGALAVSMGAMSAHMLKDVLVPLDIARIQTAATYQMYHTLIIAVLAVYQQHNPLKAINQSQWLFGLGIVFFSGSLYLYTFSKIHSLVFITPIGGLLFILGWLSLVRLTIKSSK
;
A
#
# COMPACT_ATOMS: atom_id res chain seq x y z
N MET A 1 -10.72 -15.49 -0.56
CA MET A 1 -9.75 -15.53 0.56
C MET A 1 -8.32 -15.90 0.14
N LYS A 2 -8.08 -16.98 -0.62
CA LYS A 2 -6.69 -17.30 -1.07
C LYS A 2 -5.99 -16.14 -1.79
N LYS A 3 -6.70 -15.45 -2.70
CA LYS A 3 -6.17 -14.31 -3.47
C LYS A 3 -5.71 -13.13 -2.60
N ILE A 4 -6.44 -12.79 -1.53
CA ILE A 4 -6.06 -11.64 -0.67
C ILE A 4 -4.80 -11.96 0.13
N TRP A 5 -4.66 -13.18 0.62
CA TRP A 5 -3.45 -13.62 1.32
C TRP A 5 -2.22 -13.69 0.41
N ILE A 6 -2.40 -14.09 -0.86
CA ILE A 6 -1.32 -14.01 -1.86
C ILE A 6 -0.88 -12.56 -2.03
N PHE A 7 -1.82 -11.62 -2.18
CA PHE A 7 -1.50 -10.20 -2.29
C PHE A 7 -0.78 -9.66 -1.05
N ILE A 8 -1.28 -9.99 0.16
CA ILE A 8 -0.66 -9.57 1.43
C ILE A 8 0.79 -10.08 1.51
N ALA A 9 1.01 -11.36 1.23
CA ALA A 9 2.33 -11.97 1.33
C ALA A 9 3.31 -11.38 0.32
N THR A 10 2.91 -11.24 -0.95
CA THR A 10 3.80 -10.69 -1.99
C THR A 10 4.03 -9.20 -1.80
N SER A 11 3.01 -8.44 -1.38
CA SER A 11 3.17 -7.00 -1.11
C SER A 11 4.06 -6.76 0.10
N GLY A 12 3.89 -7.52 1.18
CA GLY A 12 4.75 -7.44 2.36
C GLY A 12 6.21 -7.78 2.03
N ALA A 13 6.42 -8.88 1.30
CA ALA A 13 7.75 -9.27 0.84
C ALA A 13 8.40 -8.17 -0.02
N LEU A 14 7.66 -7.59 -0.98
CA LEU A 14 8.19 -6.52 -1.81
C LEU A 14 8.55 -5.27 -1.00
N ALA A 15 7.72 -4.86 -0.04
CA ALA A 15 7.99 -3.71 0.82
C ALA A 15 9.27 -3.92 1.65
N VAL A 16 9.46 -5.10 2.24
CA VAL A 16 10.68 -5.45 2.99
C VAL A 16 11.90 -5.43 2.06
N SER A 17 11.81 -6.07 0.89
CA SER A 17 12.91 -6.11 -0.08
C SER A 17 13.33 -4.70 -0.52
N MET A 18 12.36 -3.86 -0.92
CA MET A 18 12.64 -2.49 -1.36
C MET A 18 13.22 -1.63 -0.22
N GLY A 19 12.68 -1.77 0.99
CA GLY A 19 13.20 -1.08 2.18
C GLY A 19 14.65 -1.48 2.48
N ALA A 20 14.95 -2.78 2.54
CA ALA A 20 16.28 -3.30 2.81
C ALA A 20 17.29 -2.92 1.70
N MET A 21 16.89 -3.05 0.43
CA MET A 21 17.71 -2.62 -0.71
C MET A 21 18.06 -1.13 -0.62
N SER A 22 17.09 -0.27 -0.28
CA SER A 22 17.34 1.17 -0.13
C SER A 22 18.32 1.51 0.99
N ALA A 23 18.28 0.76 2.10
CA ALA A 23 19.11 1.02 3.27
C ALA A 23 20.55 0.49 3.13
N HIS A 24 20.72 -0.65 2.45
CA HIS A 24 22.00 -1.38 2.44
C HIS A 24 22.67 -1.46 1.07
N MET A 25 21.92 -1.61 -0.02
CA MET A 25 22.49 -1.87 -1.35
C MET A 25 22.53 -0.63 -2.24
N LEU A 26 21.53 0.25 -2.12
CA LEU A 26 21.34 1.37 -3.04
C LEU A 26 21.81 2.71 -2.47
N LYS A 27 22.12 2.78 -1.17
CA LYS A 27 22.41 4.03 -0.45
C LYS A 27 23.55 4.85 -1.08
N ASP A 28 24.58 4.17 -1.58
CA ASP A 28 25.75 4.81 -2.21
C ASP A 28 25.65 4.84 -3.75
N VAL A 29 24.57 4.29 -4.32
CA VAL A 29 24.32 4.21 -5.77
C VAL A 29 23.34 5.29 -6.21
N LEU A 30 22.32 5.57 -5.39
CA LEU A 30 21.25 6.52 -5.70
C LEU A 30 21.43 7.83 -4.93
N VAL A 31 20.93 8.92 -5.53
CA VAL A 31 20.90 10.20 -4.85
C VAL A 31 19.97 10.15 -3.61
N PRO A 32 20.22 10.97 -2.57
CA PRO A 32 19.45 10.92 -1.33
C PRO A 32 17.93 11.04 -1.51
N LEU A 33 17.49 11.83 -2.50
CA LEU A 33 16.08 12.00 -2.82
C LEU A 33 15.42 10.70 -3.31
N ASP A 34 16.13 9.87 -4.08
CA ASP A 34 15.61 8.60 -4.56
C ASP A 34 15.57 7.54 -3.47
N ILE A 35 16.54 7.55 -2.56
CA ILE A 35 16.49 6.72 -1.34
C ILE A 35 15.25 7.07 -0.51
N ALA A 36 15.02 8.36 -0.28
CA ALA A 36 13.83 8.82 0.45
C ALA A 36 12.52 8.41 -0.23
N ARG A 37 12.46 8.42 -1.57
CA ARG A 37 11.29 7.94 -2.34
C ARG A 37 11.04 6.45 -2.11
N ILE A 38 12.07 5.60 -2.22
CA ILE A 38 11.92 4.16 -1.99
C ILE A 38 11.49 3.88 -0.55
N GLN A 39 12.10 4.55 0.44
CA GLN A 39 11.74 4.39 1.85
C GLN A 39 10.29 4.82 2.13
N THR A 40 9.85 5.94 1.54
CA THR A 40 8.46 6.40 1.65
C THR A 40 7.49 5.39 1.03
N ALA A 41 7.78 4.91 -0.17
CA ALA A 41 6.97 3.90 -0.85
C ALA A 41 6.88 2.58 -0.06
N ALA A 42 8.02 2.08 0.45
CA ALA A 42 8.07 0.87 1.26
C ALA A 42 7.28 1.00 2.57
N THR A 43 7.39 2.16 3.23
CA THR A 43 6.67 2.46 4.46
C THR A 43 5.15 2.48 4.23
N TYR A 44 4.69 3.22 3.21
CA TYR A 44 3.27 3.28 2.89
C TYR A 44 2.73 1.92 2.43
N GLN A 45 3.50 1.17 1.64
CA GLN A 45 3.12 -0.18 1.23
C GLN A 45 2.98 -1.12 2.41
N MET A 46 3.91 -1.09 3.37
CA MET A 46 3.87 -1.95 4.54
C MET A 46 2.65 -1.64 5.43
N TYR A 47 2.42 -0.37 5.77
CA TYR A 47 1.25 0.00 6.59
C TYR A 47 -0.07 -0.42 5.95
N HIS A 48 -0.23 -0.19 4.64
CA HIS A 48 -1.45 -0.55 3.95
C HIS A 48 -1.58 -2.07 3.71
N THR A 49 -0.47 -2.79 3.58
CA THR A 49 -0.49 -4.26 3.56
C THR A 49 -0.92 -4.84 4.90
N LEU A 50 -0.40 -4.31 6.00
CA LEU A 50 -0.73 -4.75 7.36
C LEU A 50 -2.20 -4.50 7.69
N ILE A 51 -2.74 -3.31 7.37
CA ILE A 51 -4.18 -3.06 7.60
C ILE A 51 -5.07 -3.94 6.71
N ILE A 52 -4.67 -4.25 5.47
CA ILE A 52 -5.39 -5.23 4.63
C ILE A 52 -5.39 -6.60 5.29
N ALA A 53 -4.28 -7.03 5.89
CA ALA A 53 -4.18 -8.30 6.62
C ALA A 53 -5.11 -8.34 7.84
N VAL A 54 -5.11 -7.28 8.66
CA VAL A 54 -6.04 -7.13 9.80
C VAL A 54 -7.49 -7.20 9.33
N LEU A 55 -7.83 -6.47 8.27
CA LEU A 55 -9.18 -6.48 7.69
C LEU A 55 -9.56 -7.85 7.11
N ALA A 56 -8.61 -8.57 6.51
CA ALA A 56 -8.85 -9.91 5.97
C ALA A 56 -9.15 -10.94 7.07
N VAL A 57 -8.52 -10.80 8.24
CA VAL A 57 -8.85 -11.62 9.43
C VAL A 57 -10.21 -11.21 9.99
N TYR A 58 -10.45 -9.92 10.20
CA TYR A 58 -11.72 -9.41 10.76
C TYR A 58 -12.93 -9.82 9.90
N GLN A 59 -12.77 -9.83 8.57
CA GLN A 59 -13.82 -10.23 7.63
C GLN A 59 -14.26 -11.69 7.76
N GLN A 60 -13.41 -12.58 8.28
CA GLN A 60 -13.77 -13.99 8.49
C GLN A 60 -14.90 -14.15 9.49
N HIS A 61 -14.97 -13.24 10.46
CA HIS A 61 -16.00 -13.22 11.48
C HIS A 61 -17.15 -12.25 11.13
N ASN A 62 -16.86 -11.19 10.36
CA ASN A 62 -17.81 -10.13 10.04
C ASN A 62 -17.75 -9.78 8.55
N PRO A 63 -18.49 -10.46 7.65
CA PRO A 63 -18.40 -10.27 6.20
C PRO A 63 -19.11 -8.98 5.73
N LEU A 64 -18.56 -7.83 6.12
CA LEU A 64 -19.11 -6.51 5.78
C LEU A 64 -18.58 -6.03 4.42
N LYS A 65 -19.48 -5.49 3.58
CA LYS A 65 -19.12 -4.90 2.27
C LYS A 65 -18.12 -3.74 2.39
N ALA A 66 -18.18 -2.98 3.49
CA ALA A 66 -17.25 -1.88 3.75
C ALA A 66 -15.78 -2.35 3.89
N ILE A 67 -15.56 -3.57 4.39
CA ILE A 67 -14.21 -4.15 4.50
C ILE A 67 -13.64 -4.41 3.12
N ASN A 68 -14.42 -5.06 2.23
CA ASN A 68 -14.00 -5.30 0.84
C ASN A 68 -13.63 -4.00 0.13
N GLN A 69 -14.46 -2.97 0.30
CA GLN A 69 -14.19 -1.66 -0.31
C GLN A 69 -12.88 -1.06 0.20
N SER A 70 -12.65 -1.10 1.51
CA SER A 70 -11.41 -0.58 2.13
C SER A 70 -10.18 -1.34 1.62
N GLN A 71 -10.25 -2.67 1.56
CA GLN A 71 -9.16 -3.51 1.05
C GLN A 71 -8.82 -3.21 -0.41
N TRP A 72 -9.82 -2.98 -1.27
CA TRP A 72 -9.58 -2.59 -2.66
C TRP A 72 -8.95 -1.21 -2.79
N LEU A 73 -9.44 -0.23 -2.02
CA LEU A 73 -8.88 1.12 -2.00
C LEU A 73 -7.42 1.12 -1.55
N PHE A 74 -7.09 0.36 -0.49
CA PHE A 74 -5.71 0.19 -0.05
C PHE A 74 -4.85 -0.56 -1.07
N GLY A 75 -5.35 -1.65 -1.65
CA GLY A 75 -4.62 -2.42 -2.65
C GLY A 75 -4.28 -1.60 -3.90
N LEU A 76 -5.24 -0.86 -4.44
CA LEU A 76 -5.02 0.05 -5.57
C LEU A 76 -4.13 1.24 -5.17
N GLY A 77 -4.29 1.76 -3.95
CA GLY A 77 -3.41 2.77 -3.37
C GLY A 77 -1.95 2.29 -3.33
N ILE A 78 -1.68 1.04 -2.94
CA ILE A 78 -0.32 0.46 -2.96
C ILE A 78 0.25 0.47 -4.37
N VAL A 79 -0.51 0.02 -5.36
CA VAL A 79 -0.06 -0.05 -6.75
C VAL A 79 0.25 1.34 -7.30
N PHE A 80 -0.66 2.31 -7.12
CA PHE A 80 -0.50 3.65 -7.69
C PHE A 80 0.44 4.55 -6.90
N PHE A 81 0.48 4.45 -5.57
CA PHE A 81 1.39 5.25 -4.75
C PHE A 81 2.79 4.64 -4.72
N SER A 82 2.90 3.42 -4.21
CA SER A 82 4.21 2.80 -3.94
C SER A 82 4.84 2.28 -5.22
N GLY A 83 4.04 1.63 -6.07
CA GLY A 83 4.50 1.15 -7.38
C GLY A 83 5.02 2.26 -8.29
N SER A 84 4.33 3.40 -8.36
CA SER A 84 4.79 4.54 -9.17
C SER A 84 6.11 5.13 -8.66
N LEU A 85 6.29 5.25 -7.34
CA LEU A 85 7.53 5.75 -6.74
C LEU A 85 8.72 4.81 -7.00
N TYR A 86 8.53 3.49 -6.88
CA TYR A 86 9.57 2.53 -7.24
C TYR A 86 9.92 2.62 -8.72
N LEU A 87 8.91 2.57 -9.60
CA LEU A 87 9.12 2.62 -11.05
C LEU A 87 9.78 3.93 -11.46
N TYR A 88 9.36 5.07 -10.91
CA TYR A 88 9.97 6.36 -11.18
C TYR A 88 11.44 6.38 -10.76
N THR A 89 11.77 5.79 -9.61
CA THR A 89 13.15 5.77 -9.10
C THR A 89 14.12 5.08 -10.07
N PHE A 90 13.70 3.98 -10.70
CA PHE A 90 14.55 3.23 -11.63
C PHE A 90 14.45 3.69 -13.09
N SER A 91 13.26 4.09 -13.55
CA SER A 91 13.02 4.44 -14.96
C SER A 91 13.23 5.91 -15.28
N LYS A 92 13.14 6.80 -14.27
CA LYS A 92 13.12 8.27 -14.41
C LYS A 92 11.99 8.80 -15.30
N ILE A 93 10.94 8.01 -15.57
CA ILE A 93 9.79 8.46 -16.37
C ILE A 93 8.94 9.43 -15.55
N HIS A 94 9.06 10.74 -15.84
CA HIS A 94 8.43 11.81 -15.06
C HIS A 94 6.90 11.73 -14.96
N SER A 95 6.22 11.16 -15.95
CA SER A 95 4.76 11.01 -15.90
C SER A 95 4.26 10.14 -14.74
N LEU A 96 5.11 9.23 -14.22
CA LEU A 96 4.78 8.38 -13.07
C LEU A 96 4.56 9.20 -11.79
N VAL A 97 5.18 10.37 -11.66
CA VAL A 97 5.02 11.25 -10.48
C VAL A 97 3.57 11.74 -10.35
N PHE A 98 2.85 11.90 -11.46
CA PHE A 98 1.44 12.29 -11.43
C PHE A 98 0.48 11.16 -11.01
N ILE A 99 0.96 9.91 -10.98
CA ILE A 99 0.18 8.75 -10.52
C ILE A 99 0.19 8.66 -8.98
N THR A 100 1.29 9.08 -8.34
CA THR A 100 1.45 8.99 -6.88
C THR A 100 0.31 9.69 -6.10
N PRO A 101 -0.13 10.93 -6.44
CA PRO A 101 -1.26 11.57 -5.76
C PRO A 101 -2.58 10.79 -5.85
N ILE A 102 -2.83 10.09 -6.97
CA ILE A 102 -4.02 9.25 -7.14
C ILE A 102 -3.98 8.11 -6.12
N GLY A 103 -2.83 7.47 -5.95
CA GLY A 103 -2.64 6.43 -4.93
C GLY A 103 -2.84 6.97 -3.51
N GLY A 104 -2.35 8.19 -3.23
CA GLY A 104 -2.56 8.87 -1.94
C GLY A 104 -4.04 9.13 -1.65
N LEU A 105 -4.79 9.58 -2.65
CA LEU A 105 -6.25 9.76 -2.55
C LEU A 105 -6.96 8.43 -2.27
N LEU A 106 -6.56 7.35 -2.93
CA LEU A 106 -7.12 6.02 -2.67
C LEU A 106 -6.86 5.54 -1.24
N PHE A 107 -5.68 5.79 -0.69
CA PHE A 107 -5.39 5.51 0.72
C PHE A 107 -6.32 6.30 1.66
N ILE A 108 -6.47 7.61 1.43
CA ILE A 108 -7.38 8.46 2.22
C ILE A 108 -8.81 7.91 2.16
N LEU A 109 -9.33 7.63 0.97
CA LEU A 109 -10.66 7.07 0.79
C LEU A 109 -10.80 5.69 1.46
N GLY A 110 -9.75 4.87 1.44
CA GLY A 110 -9.69 3.59 2.13
C GLY A 110 -9.90 3.74 3.63
N TRP A 111 -9.14 4.64 4.26
CA TRP A 111 -9.28 4.95 5.69
C TRP A 111 -10.65 5.54 6.04
N LEU A 112 -11.13 6.50 5.26
CA LEU A 112 -12.46 7.10 5.47
C LEU A 112 -13.58 6.08 5.31
N SER A 113 -13.43 5.08 4.43
CA SER A 113 -14.44 4.06 4.23
C SER A 113 -14.61 3.12 5.42
N LEU A 114 -13.60 3.00 6.29
CA LEU A 114 -13.68 2.23 7.53
C LEU A 114 -14.66 2.82 8.54
N VAL A 115 -14.98 4.12 8.46
CA VAL A 115 -16.03 4.74 9.30
C VAL A 115 -17.37 4.01 9.13
N ARG A 116 -17.63 3.42 7.95
CA ARG A 116 -18.86 2.66 7.70
C ARG A 116 -18.96 1.36 8.51
N LEU A 117 -17.88 0.89 9.11
CA LEU A 117 -17.90 -0.24 10.04
C LEU A 117 -18.65 0.10 11.34
N THR A 118 -18.66 1.37 11.75
CA THR A 118 -19.38 1.80 12.97
C THR A 118 -20.87 2.03 12.71
N ILE A 119 -21.23 2.39 11.47
CA ILE A 119 -22.60 2.80 11.09
C ILE A 119 -23.59 1.61 11.08
N LYS A 120 -23.11 0.37 11.23
CA LYS A 120 -24.00 -0.79 11.34
C LYS A 120 -23.47 -1.87 12.29
N SER A 121 -23.23 -1.48 13.53
CA SER A 121 -23.20 -2.40 14.69
C SER A 121 -24.44 -2.15 15.56
N SER A 122 -25.62 -2.25 14.95
CA SER A 122 -26.92 -2.21 15.63
C SER A 122 -27.84 -3.21 14.95
N LYS A 123 -27.54 -4.50 15.16
CA LYS A 123 -28.49 -5.61 15.10
C LYS A 123 -28.01 -6.70 16.03
#